data_AF-A0A7R8CBX8-F1
#
_entry.id   AF-A0A7R8CBX8-F1
#
_cell.length_a   1.000
_cell.length_b   1.000
_cell.length_c   1.000
_cell.angle_alpha   90.00
_cell.angle_beta   90.00
_cell.angle_gamma   90.00
#
_symmetry.space_group_name_H-M   'P 1'
#
loop_
_entity.id
_entity.type
_entity.pdbx_description
1 polymer ?
#
loop_
_entity_poly.entity_id
_entity_poly.type
_entity_poly.pdbx_seq_one_letter_code
_entity_poly.pdbx_strand_id
1 'polypeptide(L)'
;MIEGSTITRTAQMALRLSSVNKWCVTGTPIVNDLFGLFLFLDYDPYSVNFWWKTLVYTPFCRGDIKILENLLGLFFTPIEEHFYRRQHVDSSKEIVARIRRLQNHNLKLSELDRNTIGTILRPMLKLRQSCCHPQVNTVECEESHRAHISSLNGLAGLHIINEEWKKAVEVYREVLRLVVEYEEKNQNGYSSVASHINKFIRDSRCKA
;
A
#
# COMPACT_ATOMS: atom_id res chain seq x y z
N MET A 1 7.56 18.74 10.83
CA MET A 1 7.64 18.60 9.37
C MET A 1 9.00 19.13 8.99
N ILE A 2 9.95 18.25 8.71
CA ILE A 2 11.35 18.61 8.46
C ILE A 2 11.58 18.38 6.97
N GLU A 3 11.90 19.44 6.25
CA GLU A 3 12.25 19.35 4.83
C GLU A 3 13.55 18.55 4.68
N GLY A 4 13.57 17.57 3.77
CA GLY A 4 14.62 16.53 3.63
C GLY A 4 16.07 17.02 3.46
N SER A 5 16.34 18.32 3.33
CA SER A 5 17.72 18.86 3.37
C SER A 5 18.34 18.82 4.78
N THR A 6 17.51 18.83 5.82
CA THR A 6 17.97 18.86 7.22
C THR A 6 18.40 17.47 7.68
N ILE A 7 17.64 16.43 7.31
CA ILE A 7 17.91 15.05 7.75
C ILE A 7 19.27 14.56 7.26
N THR A 8 19.64 14.85 6.00
CA THR A 8 20.94 14.46 5.46
C THR A 8 22.11 15.13 6.18
N ARG A 9 22.00 16.42 6.55
CA ARG A 9 23.05 17.11 7.33
C ARG A 9 23.11 16.58 8.76
N THR A 10 21.95 16.36 9.38
CA THR A 10 21.88 15.76 10.72
C THR A 10 22.47 14.35 10.72
N ALA A 11 22.21 13.55 9.68
CA ALA A 11 22.81 12.23 9.49
C ALA A 11 24.33 12.32 9.38
N GLN A 12 24.86 13.25 8.56
CA GLN A 12 26.31 13.49 8.45
C GLN A 12 26.95 13.92 9.78
N MET A 13 26.24 14.71 10.59
CA MET A 13 26.70 15.06 11.94
C MET A 13 26.70 13.84 12.86
N ALA A 14 25.63 13.05 12.85
CA ALA A 14 25.49 11.86 13.69
C ALA A 14 26.48 10.74 13.31
N LEU A 15 26.93 10.68 12.05
CA LEU A 15 27.99 9.78 11.60
C LEU A 15 29.35 10.03 12.29
N ARG A 16 29.57 11.22 12.87
CA ARG A 16 30.79 11.51 13.62
C ARG A 16 30.81 10.91 15.03
N LEU A 17 29.68 10.35 15.49
CA LEU A 17 29.58 9.67 16.77
C LEU A 17 30.03 8.21 16.61
N SER A 18 30.93 7.74 17.47
CA SER A 18 31.32 6.32 17.47
C SER A 18 30.12 5.47 17.88
N SER A 19 29.72 4.54 17.01
CA SER A 19 28.60 3.63 17.26
C SER A 19 28.89 2.28 16.66
N VAL A 20 28.54 1.21 17.39
CA VAL A 20 28.65 -0.18 16.92
C VAL A 20 27.37 -0.59 16.17
N ASN A 21 26.21 -0.20 16.70
CA ASN A 21 24.90 -0.48 16.11
C ASN A 21 24.16 0.83 15.86
N LYS A 22 23.59 0.98 14.66
CA LYS A 22 22.84 2.17 14.26
C LYS A 22 21.42 1.77 13.93
N TRP A 23 20.46 2.45 14.53
CA TRP A 23 19.02 2.24 14.31
C TRP A 23 18.36 3.58 14.07
N CYS A 24 17.35 3.59 13.21
CA CYS A 24 16.56 4.77 12.90
C CYS A 24 15.08 4.50 13.12
N VAL A 25 14.36 5.50 13.65
CA VAL A 25 12.90 5.50 13.72
C VAL A 25 12.39 6.68 12.90
N THR A 26 11.44 6.42 12.01
CA THR A 26 10.82 7.45 11.15
C THR A 26 9.32 7.21 11.07
N GLY A 27 8.53 8.29 11.08
CA GLY A 27 7.06 8.20 11.08
C GLY A 27 6.45 7.97 9.70
N THR A 28 7.02 8.55 8.65
CA THR A 28 6.64 8.32 7.24
C THR A 28 7.74 8.94 6.38
N PRO A 29 8.81 8.19 6.06
CA PRO A 29 9.91 8.77 5.31
C PRO A 29 9.43 9.03 3.88
N ILE A 30 9.51 10.29 3.44
CA ILE A 30 9.38 10.62 2.02
C ILE A 30 10.71 10.25 1.35
N VAL A 31 10.73 10.05 0.03
CA VAL A 31 11.93 9.58 -0.70
C VAL A 31 13.21 10.35 -0.35
N ASN A 32 13.14 11.66 -0.15
CA ASN A 32 14.32 12.45 0.24
C ASN A 32 14.80 12.14 1.67
N ASP A 33 13.89 11.78 2.58
CA ASP A 33 14.20 11.43 3.96
C ASP A 33 14.87 10.06 4.03
N LEU A 34 14.52 9.13 3.13
CA LEU A 34 15.12 7.80 3.03
C LEU A 34 16.63 7.84 2.77
N PHE A 35 17.09 8.76 1.92
CA PHE A 35 18.53 8.89 1.68
C PHE A 35 19.30 9.21 2.95
N GLY A 36 18.82 10.18 3.74
CA GLY A 36 19.45 10.54 5.01
C GLY A 36 19.48 9.38 6.01
N LEU A 37 18.45 8.54 6.01
CA LEU A 37 18.39 7.33 6.83
C LEU A 37 19.42 6.28 6.39
N PHE A 38 19.47 5.95 5.10
CA PHE A 38 20.44 4.99 4.56
C PHE A 38 21.89 5.49 4.72
N LEU A 39 22.11 6.80 4.61
CA LEU A 39 23.39 7.43 4.89
C LEU A 39 23.82 7.24 6.35
N PHE A 40 22.92 7.47 7.32
CA PHE A 40 23.24 7.26 8.74
C PHE A 40 23.51 5.79 9.05
N LEU A 41 22.65 4.90 8.55
CA LEU A 41 22.76 3.45 8.73
C LEU A 41 23.97 2.83 8.03
N ASP A 42 24.64 3.58 7.14
CA ASP A 42 25.75 3.11 6.32
C ASP A 42 25.37 1.88 5.47
N TYR A 43 24.16 1.94 4.88
CA TYR A 43 23.58 0.84 4.13
C TYR A 43 24.05 0.86 2.67
N ASP A 44 25.04 0.05 2.34
CA ASP A 44 25.59 -0.06 0.98
C ASP A 44 24.58 -0.71 0.00
N PRO A 45 24.53 -0.28 -1.28
CA PRO A 45 25.19 0.89 -1.88
C PRO A 45 24.43 2.21 -1.70
N TYR A 46 23.31 2.19 -0.99
CA TYR A 46 22.33 3.29 -0.94
C TYR A 46 22.74 4.48 -0.08
N SER A 47 23.75 4.31 0.80
CA SER A 47 24.41 5.38 1.54
C SER A 47 25.20 6.33 0.61
N VAL A 48 25.52 5.89 -0.62
CA VAL A 48 26.26 6.68 -1.60
C VAL A 48 25.29 7.42 -2.54
N ASN A 49 25.40 8.75 -2.59
CA ASN A 49 24.51 9.61 -3.38
C ASN A 49 24.44 9.25 -4.87
N PHE A 50 25.55 8.81 -5.47
CA PHE A 50 25.58 8.36 -6.87
C PHE A 50 24.65 7.16 -7.08
N TRP A 51 24.81 6.11 -6.26
CA TRP A 51 24.00 4.89 -6.36
C TRP A 51 22.56 5.14 -5.93
N TRP A 52 22.32 5.95 -4.90
CA TRP A 52 20.98 6.41 -4.53
C TRP A 52 20.24 7.05 -5.71
N LYS A 53 20.89 7.98 -6.40
CA LYS A 53 20.30 8.66 -7.56
C LYS A 53 19.99 7.68 -8.68
N THR A 54 20.98 6.87 -9.04
CA THR A 54 20.90 5.95 -10.18
C THR A 54 19.89 4.82 -9.95
N LEU A 55 19.91 4.20 -8.76
CA LEU A 55 19.15 2.97 -8.49
C LEU A 55 17.79 3.23 -7.85
N VAL A 56 17.62 4.35 -7.12
CA VAL A 56 16.40 4.60 -6.33
C VAL A 56 15.65 5.83 -6.83
N TYR A 57 16.30 7.00 -6.81
CA TYR A 57 15.61 8.26 -7.09
C TYR A 57 15.17 8.39 -8.56
N THR A 58 16.04 8.08 -9.52
CA THR A 58 15.70 8.19 -10.94
C THR A 58 14.59 7.23 -11.36
N PRO A 59 14.60 5.93 -10.99
CA PRO A 59 13.47 5.03 -11.22
C PRO A 59 12.18 5.52 -10.56
N PHE A 60 12.26 5.99 -9.30
CA PHE A 60 11.11 6.55 -8.60
C PHE A 60 10.48 7.74 -9.34
N CYS A 61 11.28 8.69 -9.82
CA CYS A 61 10.78 9.82 -10.61
C CYS A 61 10.12 9.39 -11.94
N ARG A 62 10.47 8.21 -12.47
CA ARG A 62 9.84 7.61 -13.65
C ARG A 62 8.61 6.76 -13.32
N GLY A 63 8.24 6.66 -12.04
CA GLY A 63 7.12 5.88 -11.55
C GLY A 63 7.44 4.42 -11.22
N ASP A 64 8.70 3.99 -11.34
CA ASP A 64 9.13 2.65 -10.91
C ASP A 64 9.47 2.68 -9.42
N ILE A 65 8.54 2.18 -8.61
CA ILE A 65 8.66 2.13 -7.15
C ILE A 65 9.15 0.77 -6.63
N LYS A 66 9.37 -0.21 -7.51
CA LYS A 66 9.58 -1.61 -7.11
C LYS A 66 10.86 -1.80 -6.28
N ILE A 67 11.91 -1.04 -6.60
CA ILE A 67 13.15 -1.01 -5.81
C ILE A 67 12.89 -0.46 -4.40
N LEU A 68 12.07 0.58 -4.27
CA LEU A 68 11.74 1.17 -2.96
C LEU A 68 10.92 0.21 -2.11
N GLU A 69 9.92 -0.46 -2.69
CA GLU A 69 9.12 -1.48 -2.02
C GLU A 69 10.01 -2.60 -1.48
N ASN A 70 10.90 -3.12 -2.33
CA ASN A 70 11.85 -4.17 -1.96
C ASN A 70 12.80 -3.72 -0.83
N LEU A 71 13.35 -2.51 -0.91
CA LEU A 71 14.32 -2.00 0.07
C LEU A 71 13.70 -1.73 1.43
N LEU A 72 12.45 -1.28 1.45
CA LEU A 72 11.76 -0.95 2.70
C LEU A 72 10.98 -2.13 3.27
N GLY A 73 10.94 -3.26 2.56
CA GLY A 73 10.07 -4.39 2.91
C GLY A 73 8.58 -3.99 2.92
N LEU A 74 8.23 -2.93 2.19
CA LEU A 74 6.87 -2.40 2.13
C LEU A 74 6.16 -3.06 0.95
N PHE A 75 5.59 -4.23 1.21
CA PHE A 75 4.69 -4.87 0.27
C PHE A 75 3.26 -4.67 0.76
N PHE A 76 2.41 -4.11 -0.09
CA PHE A 76 0.98 -4.21 0.13
C PHE A 76 0.54 -5.64 -0.13
N THR A 77 -0.37 -6.15 0.69
CA THR A 77 -1.20 -7.29 0.28
C THR A 77 -2.00 -6.91 -0.97
N PRO A 78 -2.41 -7.87 -1.82
CA PRO A 78 -3.21 -7.58 -3.01
C PRO A 78 -4.48 -6.75 -2.72
N ILE A 79 -5.06 -6.95 -1.53
CA ILE A 79 -6.23 -6.22 -1.06
C ILE A 79 -5.87 -4.78 -0.70
N GLU A 80 -4.81 -4.57 0.08
CA GLU A 80 -4.32 -3.23 0.42
C GLU A 80 -3.93 -2.47 -0.85
N GLU A 81 -3.23 -3.11 -1.79
CA GLU A 81 -2.85 -2.50 -3.06
C GLU A 81 -4.10 -2.08 -3.85
N HIS A 82 -5.10 -2.95 -3.94
CA HIS A 82 -6.37 -2.62 -4.60
C HIS A 82 -7.08 -1.44 -3.94
N PHE A 83 -7.18 -1.48 -2.61
CA PHE A 83 -7.84 -0.46 -1.81
C PHE A 83 -7.14 0.90 -1.98
N TYR A 84 -5.82 0.97 -1.76
CA TYR A 84 -5.07 2.22 -1.88
C TYR A 84 -5.04 2.76 -3.30
N ARG A 85 -4.94 1.89 -4.32
CA ARG A 85 -5.04 2.31 -5.73
C ARG A 85 -6.41 2.91 -6.03
N ARG A 86 -7.50 2.29 -5.56
CA ARG A 86 -8.85 2.81 -5.76
C ARG A 86 -9.07 4.13 -5.01
N GLN A 87 -8.67 4.19 -3.75
CA GLN A 87 -8.74 5.39 -2.93
C GLN A 87 -7.96 6.56 -3.55
N HIS A 88 -6.77 6.30 -4.08
CA HIS A 88 -5.97 7.30 -4.80
C HIS A 88 -6.71 7.82 -6.03
N VAL A 89 -7.25 6.92 -6.87
CA VAL A 89 -7.98 7.29 -8.08
C VAL A 89 -9.22 8.13 -7.75
N ASP A 90 -10.00 7.71 -6.77
CA ASP A 90 -11.24 8.41 -6.38
C ASP A 90 -10.93 9.77 -5.75
N SER A 91 -9.91 9.83 -4.88
CA SER A 91 -9.45 11.10 -4.28
C SER A 91 -8.91 12.06 -5.33
N SER A 92 -8.15 11.55 -6.30
CA SER A 92 -7.61 12.35 -7.42
C SER A 92 -8.73 12.90 -8.30
N LYS A 93 -9.69 12.06 -8.70
CA LYS A 93 -10.87 12.49 -9.48
C LYS A 93 -11.65 13.58 -8.74
N GLU A 94 -11.88 13.40 -7.45
CA GLU A 94 -12.62 14.37 -6.64
C GLU A 94 -11.88 15.71 -6.51
N ILE A 95 -10.57 15.69 -6.28
CA ILE A 95 -9.74 16.90 -6.24
C ILE A 95 -9.77 17.60 -7.60
N VAL A 96 -9.54 16.88 -8.69
CA VAL A 96 -9.57 17.45 -10.05
C VAL A 96 -10.92 18.06 -10.36
N ALA A 97 -12.03 17.39 -10.02
CA ALA A 97 -13.37 17.93 -10.20
C ALA A 97 -13.60 19.21 -9.38
N ARG A 98 -13.08 19.27 -8.15
CA ARG A 98 -13.18 20.46 -7.28
C ARG A 98 -12.31 21.61 -7.80
N ILE A 99 -11.07 21.34 -8.24
CA ILE A 99 -10.18 22.34 -8.82
C ILE A 99 -10.74 22.89 -10.13
N ARG A 100 -11.34 22.05 -10.99
CA ARG A 100 -11.98 22.51 -12.23
C ARG A 100 -13.16 23.45 -11.99
N ARG A 101 -13.82 23.38 -10.83
CA ARG A 101 -14.87 24.34 -10.44
C ARG A 101 -14.29 25.70 -10.05
N LEU A 102 -13.01 25.78 -9.70
CA LEU A 102 -12.32 27.06 -9.53
C LEU A 102 -12.09 27.63 -10.93
N GLN A 103 -12.89 28.62 -11.29
CA GLN A 103 -12.85 29.24 -12.62
C GLN A 103 -11.51 29.96 -12.92
N ASN A 104 -10.72 30.27 -11.88
CA ASN A 104 -9.42 30.94 -12.00
C ASN A 104 -8.26 29.98 -11.68
N HIS A 105 -7.51 29.59 -12.72
CA HIS A 105 -6.35 28.69 -12.58
C HIS A 105 -5.05 29.38 -12.10
N ASN A 106 -5.05 30.71 -12.00
CA ASN A 106 -3.91 31.51 -11.51
C ASN A 106 -4.05 31.94 -10.04
N LEU A 107 -5.09 31.47 -9.34
CA LEU A 107 -5.35 31.83 -7.95
C LEU A 107 -4.32 31.16 -7.03
N LYS A 108 -3.69 31.92 -6.15
CA LYS A 108 -2.76 31.34 -5.17
C LYS A 108 -3.53 30.60 -4.10
N LEU A 109 -2.93 29.55 -3.53
CA LEU A 109 -3.53 28.80 -2.43
C LEU A 109 -3.85 29.69 -1.21
N SER A 110 -3.06 30.76 -1.00
CA SER A 110 -3.26 31.74 0.07
C SER A 110 -4.46 32.66 -0.12
N GLU A 111 -4.99 32.74 -1.35
CA GLU A 111 -6.12 33.59 -1.72
C GLU A 111 -7.46 32.84 -1.62
N LEU A 112 -7.43 31.52 -1.40
CA LEU A 112 -8.63 30.71 -1.21
C LEU A 112 -9.15 30.82 0.22
N ASP A 113 -10.46 30.86 0.37
CA ASP A 113 -11.09 30.85 1.69
C ASP A 113 -10.91 29.48 2.37
N ARG A 114 -10.95 29.48 3.71
CA ARG A 114 -10.69 28.29 4.52
C ARG A 114 -11.70 27.16 4.24
N ASN A 115 -12.93 27.46 3.85
CA ASN A 115 -13.95 26.46 3.55
C ASN A 115 -13.69 25.79 2.19
N THR A 116 -13.31 26.57 1.17
CA THR A 116 -12.91 26.07 -0.14
C THR A 116 -11.63 25.23 -0.03
N ILE A 117 -10.63 25.69 0.72
CA ILE A 117 -9.41 24.91 1.01
C ILE A 117 -9.77 23.62 1.74
N GLY A 118 -10.58 23.70 2.80
CA GLY A 118 -11.02 22.52 3.57
C GLY A 118 -11.76 21.52 2.69
N THR A 119 -12.55 22.01 1.74
CA THR A 119 -13.22 21.18 0.74
C THR A 119 -12.21 20.56 -0.20
N ILE A 120 -11.32 21.32 -0.84
CA ILE A 120 -10.32 20.77 -1.78
C ILE A 120 -9.38 19.75 -1.11
N LEU A 121 -8.99 19.99 0.14
CA LEU A 121 -8.07 19.12 0.89
C LEU A 121 -8.74 17.92 1.56
N ARG A 122 -10.08 17.88 1.64
CA ARG A 122 -10.81 16.76 2.28
C ARG A 122 -10.44 15.38 1.73
N PRO A 123 -10.29 15.17 0.40
CA PRO A 123 -9.86 13.88 -0.14
C PRO A 123 -8.41 13.53 0.24
N MET A 124 -7.51 14.51 0.33
CA MET A 124 -6.14 14.30 0.83
C MET A 124 -6.12 13.91 2.31
N LEU A 125 -6.99 14.51 3.12
CA LEU A 125 -7.15 14.14 4.53
C LEU A 125 -7.68 12.72 4.68
N LYS A 126 -8.66 12.30 3.87
CA LYS A 126 -9.14 10.91 3.84
C LYS A 126 -8.02 9.94 3.46
N LEU A 127 -7.28 10.23 2.38
CA LEU A 127 -6.16 9.40 1.95
C LEU A 127 -5.12 9.23 3.06
N ARG A 128 -4.78 10.32 3.77
CA ARG A 128 -3.88 10.27 4.93
C ARG A 128 -4.45 9.41 6.07
N GLN A 129 -5.73 9.56 6.38
CA GLN A 129 -6.38 8.77 7.42
C GLN A 129 -6.38 7.28 7.09
N SER A 130 -6.61 6.90 5.83
CA SER A 130 -6.50 5.53 5.36
C SER A 130 -5.13 4.91 5.67
N CYS A 131 -4.05 5.67 5.52
CA CYS A 131 -2.69 5.21 5.79
C CYS A 131 -2.35 5.13 7.30
N CYS A 132 -2.95 5.98 8.14
CA CYS A 132 -2.60 6.10 9.56
C CYS A 132 -3.53 5.32 10.50
N HIS A 133 -4.77 5.08 10.08
CA HIS A 133 -5.75 4.26 10.78
C HIS A 133 -6.45 3.38 9.73
N PRO A 134 -5.91 2.19 9.44
CA PRO A 134 -6.56 1.23 8.53
C PRO A 134 -8.01 0.93 8.96
N GLN A 135 -8.29 1.06 10.27
CA GLN A 135 -9.61 0.86 10.86
C GLN A 135 -10.66 1.91 10.46
N VAL A 136 -10.26 3.08 9.96
CA VAL A 136 -11.21 4.13 9.53
C VAL A 136 -11.96 3.73 8.25
N ASN A 137 -11.43 2.76 7.48
CA ASN A 137 -12.07 2.19 6.30
C ASN A 137 -12.20 0.65 6.38
N THR A 138 -12.33 0.08 7.59
CA THR A 138 -12.54 -1.36 7.76
C THR A 138 -13.68 -1.88 6.91
N VAL A 139 -14.78 -1.15 6.82
CA VAL A 139 -15.97 -1.57 6.06
C VAL A 139 -15.67 -1.68 4.56
N GLU A 140 -14.98 -0.71 3.96
CA GLU A 140 -14.64 -0.74 2.53
C GLU A 140 -13.56 -1.77 2.22
N CYS A 141 -12.58 -1.94 3.13
CA CYS A 141 -11.56 -2.98 3.02
C CYS A 141 -12.20 -4.38 3.12
N GLU A 142 -13.08 -4.57 4.09
CA GLU A 142 -13.89 -5.78 4.27
C GLU A 142 -14.78 -6.07 3.06
N GLU A 143 -15.43 -5.05 2.52
CA GLU A 143 -16.31 -5.19 1.35
C GLU A 143 -15.50 -5.51 0.09
N SER A 144 -14.32 -4.91 -0.08
CA SER A 144 -13.38 -5.28 -1.13
C SER A 144 -12.86 -6.72 -0.96
N HIS A 145 -12.59 -7.14 0.28
CA HIS A 145 -12.17 -8.50 0.60
C HIS A 145 -13.30 -9.51 0.28
N ARG A 146 -14.54 -9.22 0.68
CA ARG A 146 -15.73 -10.02 0.34
C ARG A 146 -15.95 -10.11 -1.17
N ALA A 147 -15.83 -9.00 -1.88
CA ALA A 147 -15.97 -8.96 -3.33
C ALA A 147 -14.90 -9.82 -4.03
N HIS A 148 -13.66 -9.78 -3.53
CA HIS A 148 -12.57 -10.58 -4.08
C HIS A 148 -12.79 -12.08 -3.84
N ILE A 149 -13.13 -12.49 -2.61
CA ILE A 149 -13.50 -13.88 -2.30
C ILE A 149 -14.67 -14.35 -3.18
N SER A 150 -15.70 -13.52 -3.33
CA SER A 150 -16.86 -13.84 -4.19
C SER A 150 -16.46 -14.06 -5.65
N SER A 151 -15.58 -13.21 -6.20
CA SER A 151 -15.09 -13.34 -7.57
C SER A 151 -14.29 -14.63 -7.79
N LEU A 152 -13.43 -14.99 -6.84
CA LEU A 152 -12.64 -16.23 -6.89
C LEU A 152 -13.53 -17.45 -6.73
N ASN A 153 -14.57 -17.39 -5.89
CA ASN A 153 -15.57 -18.45 -5.79
C ASN A 153 -16.32 -18.65 -7.12
N GLY A 154 -16.68 -17.56 -7.81
CA GLY A 154 -17.27 -17.63 -9.14
C GLY A 154 -16.33 -18.27 -10.18
N LEU A 155 -15.05 -17.88 -10.16
CA LEU A 155 -14.03 -18.46 -11.04
C LEU A 155 -13.80 -19.95 -10.77
N ALA A 156 -13.74 -20.35 -9.49
CA ALA A 156 -13.64 -21.76 -9.12
C ALA A 156 -14.89 -22.54 -9.56
N GLY A 157 -16.08 -21.95 -9.44
CA GLY A 157 -17.33 -22.51 -9.96
C GLY A 157 -17.29 -22.75 -11.47
N LEU A 158 -16.74 -21.81 -12.25
CA LEU A 158 -16.53 -21.99 -13.69
C LEU A 158 -15.61 -23.17 -14.01
N HIS A 159 -14.48 -23.29 -13.29
CA HIS A 159 -13.58 -24.44 -13.45
C HIS A 159 -14.24 -25.78 -13.08
N ILE A 160 -15.11 -25.80 -12.07
CA ILE A 160 -15.90 -27.00 -11.72
C ILE A 160 -16.85 -27.38 -12.86
N ILE A 161 -17.56 -26.41 -13.44
CA ILE A 161 -18.49 -26.64 -14.57
C ILE A 161 -17.75 -27.20 -15.78
N ASN A 162 -16.53 -26.72 -16.03
CA ASN A 162 -15.68 -27.19 -17.12
C ASN A 162 -14.90 -28.48 -16.79
N GLU A 163 -15.16 -29.12 -15.64
CA GLU A 163 -14.46 -30.32 -15.16
C GLU A 163 -12.93 -30.14 -14.96
N GLU A 164 -12.47 -28.90 -14.84
CA GLU A 164 -11.07 -28.54 -14.62
C GLU A 164 -10.71 -28.54 -13.12
N TRP A 165 -10.84 -29.70 -12.47
CA TRP A 165 -10.72 -29.84 -11.02
C TRP A 165 -9.41 -29.31 -10.43
N LYS A 166 -8.29 -29.49 -11.15
CA LYS A 166 -6.96 -29.00 -10.70
C LYS A 166 -6.93 -27.47 -10.60
N LYS A 167 -7.47 -26.76 -11.60
CA LYS A 167 -7.56 -25.29 -11.61
C LYS A 167 -8.54 -24.79 -10.56
N ALA A 168 -9.69 -25.47 -10.38
CA ALA A 168 -10.64 -25.12 -9.32
C ALA A 168 -10.01 -25.19 -7.92
N VAL A 169 -9.20 -26.24 -7.66
CA VAL A 169 -8.47 -26.38 -6.40
C VAL A 169 -7.41 -25.29 -6.22
N GLU A 170 -6.70 -24.90 -7.27
CA GLU A 170 -5.72 -23.79 -7.21
C GLU A 170 -6.39 -22.46 -6.83
N VAL A 171 -7.51 -22.14 -7.48
CA VAL A 171 -8.28 -20.92 -7.17
C VAL A 171 -8.79 -20.93 -5.73
N TYR A 172 -9.30 -22.07 -5.26
CA TYR A 172 -9.78 -22.20 -3.88
C TYR A 172 -8.67 -22.17 -2.83
N ARG A 173 -7.45 -22.62 -3.15
CA ARG A 173 -6.28 -22.45 -2.27
C ARG A 173 -5.92 -20.97 -2.13
N GLU A 174 -6.08 -20.19 -3.18
CA GLU A 174 -5.87 -18.74 -3.11
C GLU A 174 -6.92 -18.06 -2.24
N VAL A 175 -8.19 -18.47 -2.33
CA VAL A 175 -9.25 -18.00 -1.40
C VAL A 175 -8.89 -18.30 0.05
N LEU A 176 -8.37 -19.51 0.34
CA LEU A 176 -7.93 -19.88 1.69
C LEU A 176 -6.78 -19.01 2.20
N ARG A 177 -5.80 -18.67 1.36
CA ARG A 177 -4.72 -17.75 1.76
C ARG A 177 -5.26 -16.39 2.16
N LEU A 178 -6.13 -15.81 1.33
CA LEU A 178 -6.72 -14.51 1.60
C LEU A 178 -7.52 -14.50 2.91
N VAL A 179 -8.28 -15.56 3.17
CA VAL A 179 -9.03 -15.73 4.43
C VAL A 179 -8.09 -15.81 5.64
N VAL A 180 -7.01 -16.58 5.57
CA VAL A 180 -6.05 -16.71 6.68
C VAL A 180 -5.32 -15.39 6.94
N GLU A 181 -4.85 -14.70 5.88
CA GLU A 181 -4.22 -13.38 6.02
C GLU A 181 -5.16 -12.34 6.64
N TYR A 182 -6.46 -12.47 6.40
CA TYR A 182 -7.48 -11.62 7.01
C TYR A 182 -7.73 -11.98 8.48
N GLU A 183 -7.85 -13.27 8.82
CA GLU A 183 -8.07 -13.73 10.20
C GLU A 183 -6.88 -13.45 11.13
N GLU A 184 -5.64 -13.50 10.62
CA GLU A 184 -4.45 -13.12 11.39
C GLU A 184 -4.44 -11.63 11.77
N LYS A 185 -4.98 -10.77 10.90
CA LYS A 185 -5.09 -9.32 11.12
C LYS A 185 -6.36 -8.93 11.89
N ASN A 186 -7.44 -9.72 11.79
CA ASN A 186 -8.76 -9.40 12.33
C ASN A 186 -9.37 -10.61 13.06
N GLN A 187 -9.67 -10.46 14.35
CA GLN A 187 -10.04 -11.57 15.25
C GLN A 187 -11.32 -12.36 14.91
N ASN A 188 -12.07 -12.03 13.86
CA ASN A 188 -13.25 -12.81 13.45
C ASN A 188 -13.64 -12.55 11.99
N GLY A 189 -13.64 -13.61 11.18
CA GLY A 189 -14.34 -13.61 9.90
C GLY A 189 -13.83 -14.72 8.98
N TYR A 190 -14.74 -15.61 8.54
CA TYR A 190 -14.58 -16.63 7.48
C TYR A 190 -14.24 -18.08 7.87
N SER A 191 -14.15 -18.47 9.15
CA SER A 191 -13.91 -19.87 9.56
C SER A 191 -14.81 -20.91 8.87
N SER A 192 -16.09 -20.58 8.65
CA SER A 192 -17.04 -21.43 7.93
C SER A 192 -16.67 -21.62 6.46
N VAL A 193 -16.25 -20.54 5.77
CA VAL A 193 -15.83 -20.57 4.36
C VAL A 193 -14.57 -21.42 4.21
N ALA A 194 -13.60 -21.25 5.11
CA ALA A 194 -12.39 -22.06 5.12
C ALA A 194 -12.71 -23.55 5.32
N SER A 195 -13.68 -23.90 6.16
CA SER A 195 -14.08 -25.30 6.36
C SER A 195 -14.67 -25.93 5.08
N HIS A 196 -15.55 -25.19 4.38
CA HIS A 196 -16.21 -25.67 3.17
C HIS A 196 -15.21 -25.89 2.03
N ILE A 197 -14.27 -24.96 1.85
CA ILE A 197 -13.23 -25.08 0.82
C ILE A 197 -12.28 -26.24 1.14
N ASN A 198 -11.88 -26.40 2.41
CA ASN A 198 -11.03 -27.52 2.80
C ASN A 198 -11.71 -28.87 2.58
N LYS A 199 -13.02 -28.96 2.81
CA LYS A 199 -13.82 -30.13 2.46
C LYS A 199 -13.80 -30.40 0.96
N PHE A 200 -14.08 -29.37 0.15
CA PHE A 200 -14.02 -29.48 -1.32
C PHE A 200 -12.65 -29.98 -1.80
N ILE A 201 -11.54 -29.41 -1.33
CA ILE A 201 -10.18 -29.80 -1.73
C ILE A 201 -9.87 -31.25 -1.34
N ARG A 202 -10.42 -31.76 -0.23
CA ARG A 202 -10.30 -33.18 0.14
C ARG A 202 -11.06 -34.05 -0.84
N ASP A 203 -12.30 -33.68 -1.17
CA ASP A 203 -13.17 -34.46 -2.05
C ASP A 203 -12.70 -34.44 -3.53
N SER A 204 -12.11 -33.34 -4.00
CA SER A 204 -11.58 -33.20 -5.37
C SER A 204 -10.31 -34.01 -5.62
N ARG A 205 -9.54 -34.37 -4.58
CA ARG A 205 -8.36 -35.24 -4.73
C ARG A 205 -8.72 -36.66 -5.19
N CYS A 206 -9.98 -37.07 -5.04
CA CYS A 206 -10.49 -38.34 -5.53
C CYS A 206 -10.94 -38.30 -7.00
N LYS A 207 -10.96 -37.12 -7.65
CA LYS A 207 -11.47 -36.90 -9.01
C LYS A 207 -10.39 -36.47 -10.03
N ALA A 208 -9.14 -36.33 -9.62
CA ALA A 208 -8.04 -35.72 -10.39
C ALA A 208 -6.91 -36.70 -10.74
#